data_AF-A0A8J7KNS5-F1
#
_entry.id   AF-A0A8J7KNS5-F1
#
_cell.length_a   1.000
_cell.length_b   1.000
_cell.length_c   1.000
_cell.angle_alpha   90.00
_cell.angle_beta   90.00
_cell.angle_gamma   90.00
#
_symmetry.space_group_name_H-M   'P 1'
#
loop_
_entity.id
_entity.type
_entity.pdbx_description
1 polymer ?
#
loop_
_entity_poly.entity_id
_entity_poly.type
_entity_poly.pdbx_seq_one_letter_code
_entity_poly.pdbx_strand_id
1 'polypeptide(L)'
;MGTYVEITGDPDEVRGRGLNMKAAGETFHATAQGLIGDIEAAEGSAPWGNDKFGQEFLKTYHKDYDGKTFNDIVKSTLTETGPKISSTGQAIATAMSDYQFTDALGQSDISKSVKE
;
A
#
# COMPACT_ATOMS: atom_id res chain seq x y z
N MET A 1 -12.70 34.96 -1.22
CA MET A 1 -13.73 33.91 -1.21
C MET A 1 -13.00 32.58 -1.33
N GLY A 2 -12.82 31.88 -0.20
CA GLY A 2 -12.17 30.58 -0.18
C GLY A 2 -13.11 29.53 -0.73
N THR A 3 -12.63 28.72 -1.67
CA THR A 3 -13.37 27.56 -2.19
C THR A 3 -13.48 26.55 -1.06
N TYR A 4 -14.65 26.45 -0.43
CA TYR A 4 -14.91 25.39 0.54
C TYR A 4 -14.93 24.06 -0.23
N VAL A 5 -14.02 23.15 0.12
CA VAL A 5 -14.05 21.78 -0.36
C VAL A 5 -15.14 21.06 0.43
N GLU A 6 -16.32 20.95 -0.16
CA GLU A 6 -17.41 20.16 0.40
C GLU A 6 -17.14 18.69 0.10
N ILE A 7 -16.87 17.90 1.14
CA ILE A 7 -16.75 16.45 1.00
C ILE A 7 -18.17 15.89 0.96
N THR A 8 -18.56 15.33 -0.18
CA THR A 8 -19.84 14.66 -0.34
C THR A 8 -19.75 13.26 0.27
N GLY A 9 -20.15 13.12 1.53
CA GLY A 9 -20.18 11.86 2.29
C GLY A 9 -19.86 12.05 3.77
N ASP A 10 -20.06 11.01 4.59
CA ASP A 10 -19.66 11.03 6.01
C ASP A 10 -18.13 10.90 6.12
N PRO A 11 -17.41 11.91 6.64
CA PRO A 11 -15.95 11.84 6.81
C PRO A 11 -15.49 10.67 7.69
N ASP A 12 -16.31 10.22 8.64
CA ASP A 12 -16.01 9.05 9.46
C ASP A 12 -16.03 7.76 8.64
N GLU A 13 -16.92 7.65 7.66
CA GLU A 13 -16.97 6.52 6.75
C GLU A 13 -15.73 6.47 5.85
N VAL A 14 -15.33 7.62 5.29
CA VAL A 14 -14.13 7.72 4.44
C VAL A 14 -12.86 7.41 5.24
N ARG A 15 -12.78 7.92 6.48
CA ARG A 15 -11.69 7.60 7.42
C ARG A 15 -11.64 6.10 7.72
N GLY A 16 -12.78 5.48 7.99
CA GLY A 16 -12.90 4.04 8.22
C GLY A 16 -12.41 3.21 7.02
N ARG A 17 -12.77 3.62 5.80
CA ARG A 17 -12.26 2.99 4.56
C ARG A 17 -10.74 3.15 4.42
N GLY A 18 -10.20 4.31 4.76
CA GLY A 18 -8.74 4.55 4.79
C GLY A 18 -8.02 3.62 5.78
N LEU A 19 -8.55 3.45 6.98
CA LEU A 19 -7.99 2.53 7.99
C LEU A 19 -8.10 1.05 7.56
N ASN A 20 -9.19 0.65 6.91
CA ASN A 20 -9.33 -0.70 6.35
C ASN A 20 -8.32 -0.94 5.23
N MET A 21 -8.13 0.04 4.35
CA MET A 21 -7.11 -0.03 3.30
C MET A 21 -5.71 -0.13 3.90
N LYS A 22 -5.44 0.60 4.99
CA LYS A 22 -4.19 0.50 5.73
C LYS A 22 -3.92 -0.92 6.22
N ALA A 23 -4.89 -1.50 6.94
CA ALA A 23 -4.80 -2.86 7.47
C ALA A 23 -4.66 -3.92 6.36
N ALA A 24 -5.35 -3.73 5.23
CA ALA A 24 -5.21 -4.59 4.06
C ALA A 24 -3.80 -4.52 3.45
N GLY A 25 -3.21 -3.33 3.37
CA GLY A 25 -1.83 -3.12 2.93
C GLY A 25 -0.80 -3.78 3.83
N GLU A 26 -0.98 -3.69 5.15
CA GLU A 26 -0.14 -4.36 6.15
C GLU A 26 -0.25 -5.89 6.06
N THR A 27 -1.47 -6.41 5.93
CA THR A 27 -1.72 -7.85 5.76
C THR A 27 -1.12 -8.39 4.47
N PHE A 28 -1.29 -7.66 3.37
CA PHE A 28 -0.68 -7.98 2.09
C PHE A 28 0.85 -8.02 2.22
N HIS A 29 1.45 -7.00 2.85
CA HIS A 29 2.89 -6.94 3.04
C HIS A 29 3.43 -8.13 3.84
N ALA A 30 2.76 -8.50 4.94
CA ALA A 30 3.16 -9.66 5.73
C ALA A 30 3.06 -10.96 4.94
N THR A 31 1.98 -11.15 4.17
CA THR A 31 1.81 -12.33 3.31
C THR A 31 2.87 -12.38 2.20
N ALA A 32 3.16 -11.23 1.59
CA ALA A 32 4.19 -11.08 0.57
C ALA A 32 5.59 -11.41 1.11
N GLN A 33 5.93 -10.95 2.32
CA GLN A 33 7.20 -11.29 2.98
C GLN A 33 7.33 -12.80 3.21
N GLY A 34 6.25 -13.47 3.63
CA GLY A 34 6.22 -14.94 3.76
C GLY A 34 6.48 -15.64 2.43
N LEU A 35 5.78 -15.22 1.37
CA LEU A 35 5.96 -15.78 0.03
C LEU A 35 7.39 -15.57 -0.51
N ILE A 36 7.99 -14.40 -0.28
CA ILE A 36 9.38 -14.15 -0.66
C ILE A 36 10.32 -15.12 0.06
N GLY A 37 10.12 -15.33 1.36
CA GLY A 37 10.89 -16.30 2.14
C GLY A 37 10.75 -17.73 1.60
N ASP A 38 9.54 -18.15 1.25
CA ASP A 38 9.30 -19.48 0.64
C ASP A 38 10.00 -19.62 -0.71
N ILE A 39 9.99 -18.57 -1.55
CA ILE A 39 10.71 -18.55 -2.82
C ILE A 39 12.22 -18.69 -2.59
N GLU A 40 12.80 -17.91 -1.69
CA GLU A 40 14.23 -17.94 -1.39
C GLU A 40 14.67 -19.29 -0.81
N ALA A 41 13.85 -19.88 0.07
CA ALA A 41 14.09 -21.22 0.61
C ALA A 41 14.05 -22.28 -0.50
N ALA A 42 13.08 -22.19 -1.41
CA ALA A 42 13.01 -23.07 -2.57
C ALA A 42 14.23 -22.88 -3.48
N GLU A 43 14.61 -21.65 -3.83
CA GLU A 43 15.78 -21.34 -4.66
C GLU A 43 17.08 -21.90 -4.06
N GLY A 44 17.26 -21.80 -2.74
CA GLY A 44 18.43 -22.34 -2.05
C GLY A 44 18.59 -23.86 -2.18
N SER A 45 17.50 -24.58 -2.43
CA SER A 45 17.52 -26.04 -2.68
C SER A 45 17.77 -26.42 -4.14
N ALA A 46 17.84 -25.46 -5.06
CA ALA A 46 17.99 -25.66 -6.50
C ALA A 46 17.06 -26.75 -7.10
N PRO A 47 15.72 -26.62 -6.91
CA PRO A 47 14.75 -27.68 -7.17
C PRO A 47 14.60 -28.02 -8.66
N TRP A 48 15.07 -27.14 -9.55
CA TRP A 48 15.09 -27.33 -10.99
C TRP A 48 16.02 -28.47 -11.44
N GLY A 49 16.98 -28.89 -10.61
CA GLY A 49 17.92 -29.96 -10.94
C GLY A 49 18.93 -29.58 -12.04
N ASN A 50 19.89 -30.47 -12.29
CA ASN A 50 20.98 -30.25 -13.27
C ASN A 50 20.71 -30.88 -14.64
N ASP A 51 19.48 -31.33 -14.90
CA ASP A 51 19.12 -31.93 -16.17
C ASP A 51 18.79 -30.86 -17.24
N LYS A 52 18.48 -31.32 -18.46
CA LYS A 52 18.13 -30.44 -19.57
C LYS A 52 16.89 -29.58 -19.28
N PHE A 53 15.96 -30.04 -18.44
CA PHE A 53 14.74 -29.30 -18.12
C PHE A 53 15.05 -28.20 -17.11
N GLY A 54 15.87 -28.49 -16.10
CA GLY A 54 16.39 -27.50 -15.17
C GLY A 54 17.19 -26.40 -15.86
N GLN A 55 18.05 -26.76 -16.81
CA GLN A 55 18.79 -25.77 -17.60
C GLN A 55 17.89 -24.90 -18.47
N GLU A 56 16.86 -25.44 -19.12
CA GLU A 56 15.91 -24.63 -19.89
C GLU A 56 15.04 -23.72 -18.99
N PHE A 57 14.65 -24.21 -17.81
CA PHE A 57 13.95 -23.38 -16.83
C PHE A 57 14.80 -22.17 -16.43
N LEU A 58 16.07 -22.39 -16.08
CA LEU A 58 17.00 -21.33 -15.65
C LEU A 58 17.22 -20.24 -16.71
N LYS A 59 17.19 -20.60 -18.00
CA LYS A 59 17.31 -19.60 -19.09
C LYS A 59 16.21 -18.56 -19.07
N THR A 60 15.00 -18.94 -18.66
CA THR A 60 13.87 -18.02 -18.54
C THR A 60 13.83 -17.39 -17.17
N TYR A 61 14.11 -18.17 -16.11
CA TYR A 61 14.02 -17.73 -14.73
C TYR A 61 15.04 -16.62 -14.38
N HIS A 62 16.28 -16.75 -14.85
CA HIS A 62 17.33 -15.74 -14.69
C HIS A 62 17.45 -14.79 -15.88
N LYS A 63 16.43 -14.76 -16.76
CA LYS A 63 16.46 -13.83 -17.87
C LYS A 63 16.46 -12.40 -17.33
N ASP A 64 17.42 -11.61 -17.80
CA ASP A 64 17.52 -10.20 -17.48
C ASP A 64 16.42 -9.40 -18.20
N TYR A 65 15.77 -8.55 -17.43
CA TYR A 65 14.82 -7.54 -17.85
C TYR A 65 15.25 -6.21 -17.23
N ASP A 66 15.98 -5.41 -18.01
CA ASP A 66 16.44 -4.08 -17.61
C ASP A 66 17.29 -4.09 -16.32
N GLY A 67 18.25 -5.04 -16.25
CA GLY A 67 19.20 -5.18 -15.14
C GLY A 67 18.65 -5.92 -13.92
N LYS A 68 17.44 -6.51 -14.02
CA LYS A 68 16.81 -7.33 -12.97
C LYS A 68 16.28 -8.63 -13.54
N THR A 69 16.31 -9.72 -12.76
CA THR A 69 15.60 -10.93 -13.17
C THR A 69 14.09 -10.75 -13.00
N PHE A 70 13.29 -11.56 -13.69
CA PHE A 70 11.84 -11.57 -13.46
C PHE A 70 11.50 -11.82 -11.98
N ASN A 71 12.26 -12.70 -11.32
CA ASN A 71 12.11 -12.98 -9.89
C ASN A 71 12.35 -11.72 -9.04
N ASP A 72 13.41 -10.96 -9.33
CA ASP A 72 13.70 -9.70 -8.62
C ASP A 72 12.60 -8.66 -8.82
N ILE A 73 12.02 -8.58 -10.02
CA ILE A 73 10.89 -7.70 -10.31
C ILE A 73 9.67 -8.09 -9.47
N VAL A 74 9.36 -9.39 -9.39
CA VAL A 74 8.26 -9.91 -8.58
C VAL A 74 8.50 -9.63 -7.09
N LYS A 75 9.68 -9.95 -6.55
CA LYS A 75 10.05 -9.69 -5.15
C LYS A 75 9.97 -8.20 -4.81
N SER A 76 10.48 -7.32 -5.69
CA SER A 76 10.39 -5.86 -5.52
C SER A 76 8.94 -5.39 -5.48
N THR A 77 8.12 -5.86 -6.42
CA THR A 77 6.70 -5.49 -6.51
C THR A 77 5.93 -5.93 -5.28
N LEU A 78 6.15 -7.17 -4.82
CA LEU A 78 5.54 -7.73 -3.61
C LEU A 78 5.95 -6.94 -2.35
N THR A 79 7.21 -6.52 -2.27
CA THR A 79 7.73 -5.75 -1.14
C THR A 79 7.16 -4.34 -1.09
N GLU A 80 7.00 -3.69 -2.24
CA GLU A 80 6.59 -2.27 -2.32
C GLU A 80 5.07 -2.05 -2.28
N THR A 81 4.28 -3.02 -2.77
CA THR A 81 2.84 -2.82 -2.97
C THR A 81 2.08 -2.67 -1.65
N GLY A 82 2.33 -3.54 -0.67
CA GLY A 82 1.67 -3.48 0.65
C GLY A 82 1.93 -2.15 1.39
N PRO A 83 3.18 -1.68 1.51
CA PRO A 83 3.50 -0.38 2.10
C PRO A 83 2.86 0.80 1.36
N LYS A 84 2.78 0.77 0.02
CA LYS A 84 2.09 1.80 -0.76
C LYS A 84 0.60 1.85 -0.44
N ILE A 85 -0.08 0.70 -0.43
CA ILE A 85 -1.49 0.59 -0.05
C ILE A 85 -1.70 1.08 1.38
N SER A 86 -0.80 0.69 2.30
CA SER A 86 -0.87 1.08 3.70
C SER A 86 -0.76 2.60 3.88
N SER A 87 0.25 3.20 3.22
CA SER A 87 0.47 4.64 3.21
C SER A 87 -0.70 5.43 2.61
N THR A 88 -1.28 4.95 1.49
CA THR A 88 -2.47 5.57 0.90
C THR A 88 -3.67 5.52 1.86
N GLY A 89 -3.92 4.37 2.50
CA GLY A 89 -4.99 4.25 3.49
C GLY A 89 -4.80 5.19 4.68
N GLN A 90 -3.57 5.31 5.18
CA GLN A 90 -3.21 6.25 6.24
C GLN A 90 -3.42 7.70 5.81
N ALA A 91 -2.99 8.07 4.60
CA ALA A 91 -3.16 9.43 4.08
C ALA A 91 -4.64 9.82 3.98
N ILE A 92 -5.50 8.90 3.54
CA ILE A 92 -6.96 9.11 3.50
C ILE A 92 -7.51 9.33 4.91
N ALA A 93 -7.12 8.47 5.87
CA ALA A 93 -7.59 8.59 7.25
C ALA A 93 -7.14 9.90 7.92
N THR A 94 -5.90 10.32 7.68
CA THR A 94 -5.35 11.60 8.17
C THR A 94 -6.09 12.78 7.54
N ALA A 95 -6.28 12.79 6.21
CA ALA A 95 -6.97 13.87 5.52
C ALA A 95 -8.41 14.09 6.03
N MET A 96 -9.13 13.00 6.36
CA MET A 96 -10.47 13.12 6.95
C MET A 96 -10.43 13.63 8.39
N SER A 97 -9.42 13.25 9.16
CA SER A 97 -9.24 13.77 10.53
C SER A 97 -8.93 15.28 10.51
N ASP A 98 -8.07 15.72 9.59
CA ASP A 98 -7.74 17.14 9.39
C ASP A 98 -8.96 17.94 8.93
N TYR A 99 -9.78 17.37 8.04
CA TYR A 99 -11.04 17.96 7.60
C TYR A 99 -12.00 18.17 8.78
N GLN A 100 -12.26 17.13 9.56
CA GLN A 100 -13.15 17.22 10.73
C GLN A 100 -12.65 18.22 11.77
N PHE A 101 -11.34 18.27 12.00
CA PHE A 101 -10.74 19.24 12.92
C PHE A 101 -10.91 20.68 12.42
N THR A 102 -10.68 20.91 11.13
CA THR A 102 -10.85 22.23 10.50
C THR A 102 -12.31 22.68 10.53
N ASP A 103 -13.26 21.78 10.26
CA ASP A 103 -14.70 22.07 10.31
C ASP A 103 -15.16 22.44 11.74
N ALA A 104 -14.69 21.69 12.75
CA ALA A 104 -14.97 21.99 14.15
C ALA A 104 -14.43 23.37 14.58
N LEU A 105 -13.22 23.74 14.15
CA LEU A 105 -12.66 25.07 14.38
C LEU A 105 -13.46 26.17 13.66
N GLY A 106 -13.84 25.94 12.40
CA GLY A 106 -14.66 26.86 11.61
C GLY A 106 -16.03 27.13 12.24
N GLN A 107 -16.72 26.10 12.76
CA GLN A 107 -17.96 26.27 13.52
C GLN A 107 -17.77 27.10 14.79
N SER A 108 -16.69 26.85 15.54
CA SER A 108 -16.35 27.63 16.74
C SER A 108 -16.19 29.11 16.40
N ASP A 109 -15.48 29.44 15.32
CA ASP A 109 -15.23 30.83 14.93
C ASP A 109 -16.49 31.54 14.38
N ILE A 110 -17.35 30.82 13.65
CA ILE A 110 -18.68 31.33 13.25
C ILE A 110 -19.56 31.58 14.49
N SER A 111 -19.55 30.67 15.47
CA SER A 111 -20.37 30.82 16.68
C SER A 111 -19.97 32.02 17.56
N LYS A 112 -18.70 32.45 17.46
CA LYS A 112 -18.18 33.63 18.15
C LYS A 112 -18.51 34.93 17.41
N SER A 113 -18.49 34.95 16.08
CA SER A 113 -18.76 36.15 15.28
C SER A 113 -20.26 36.53 15.20
N VAL A 114 -21.17 35.62 15.52
CA VAL A 114 -22.63 35.87 15.55
C VAL A 114 -23.10 36.46 16.91
N LYS A 115 -22.21 36.59 17.90
CA LYS A 115 -22.54 37.12 19.24
C LYS A 115 -22.15 38.59 19.48
N GLU A 116 -21.73 39.32 18.45
CA GLU A 116 -21.56 40.78 18.48
C GLU A 116 -22.70 41.48 17.73
#